data_AF-A0A3D2PX49-F1
#
_entry.id   AF-A0A3D2PX49-F1
#
_cell.length_a   1.000
_cell.length_b   1.000
_cell.length_c   1.000
_cell.angle_alpha   90.00
_cell.angle_beta   90.00
_cell.angle_gamma   90.00
#
_symmetry.space_group_name_H-M   'P 1'
#
loop_
_entity.id
_entity.type
_entity.pdbx_description
1 polymer ?
#
loop_
_entity_poly.entity_id
_entity_poly.type
_entity_poly.pdbx_seq_one_letter_code
_entity_poly.pdbx_strand_id
1 'polypeptide(L)'
;MSFMNEAGERIQYDAEDLIIKLKEDIRKYGIGKRVRVWCVQAHGVELYTNYNYMDEEPLLREKDIAHGVYFKKISMGELLPLFEKENSIL
;
A
#
# COMPACT_ATOMS: atom_id res chain seq x y z
N MET A 1 -7.86 5.55 4.65
CA MET A 1 -7.38 6.70 3.82
C MET A 1 -8.06 6.65 2.46
N SER A 2 -8.60 7.74 1.93
CA SER A 2 -9.34 7.71 0.66
C SER A 2 -8.56 8.33 -0.50
N PHE A 3 -8.36 7.58 -1.57
CA PHE A 3 -7.86 8.08 -2.85
C PHE A 3 -8.98 7.97 -3.89
N MET A 4 -9.07 8.93 -4.82
CA MET A 4 -9.96 8.81 -5.97
C MET A 4 -9.20 8.11 -7.11
N ASN A 5 -9.77 7.04 -7.64
CA ASN A 5 -9.27 6.45 -8.89
C ASN A 5 -9.73 7.29 -10.11
N GLU A 6 -9.28 6.91 -11.31
CA GLU A 6 -9.62 7.64 -12.55
C GLU A 6 -11.10 7.58 -12.94
N ALA A 7 -11.87 6.65 -12.37
CA ALA A 7 -13.30 6.56 -12.55
C ALA A 7 -14.08 7.49 -11.59
N GLY A 8 -13.38 8.28 -10.77
CA GLY A 8 -14.00 9.10 -9.72
C GLY A 8 -14.50 8.26 -8.54
N GLU A 9 -14.16 6.97 -8.50
CA GLU A 9 -14.51 6.11 -7.37
C GLU A 9 -13.54 6.40 -6.24
N ARG A 10 -14.11 6.74 -5.09
CA ARG A 10 -13.38 6.87 -3.84
C ARG A 10 -12.97 5.45 -3.42
N ILE A 11 -11.77 5.04 -3.78
CA ILE A 11 -11.16 3.83 -3.24
C ILE A 11 -10.78 4.15 -1.79
N GLN A 12 -11.73 3.89 -0.91
CA GLN A 12 -11.60 3.92 0.53
C GLN A 12 -11.34 2.48 0.93
N TYR A 13 -10.10 2.02 0.79
CA TYR A 13 -9.71 0.84 1.55
C TYR A 13 -9.58 1.31 2.99
N ASP A 14 -10.45 0.80 3.85
CA ASP A 14 -10.22 0.92 5.28
C ASP A 14 -8.84 0.30 5.55
N ALA A 15 -7.98 1.07 6.20
CA ALA A 15 -6.62 0.61 6.50
C ALA A 15 -6.68 -0.70 7.32
N GLU A 16 -7.76 -0.87 8.09
CA GLU A 16 -8.10 -2.10 8.79
C GLU A 16 -8.30 -3.30 7.85
N ASP A 17 -9.06 -3.16 6.75
CA ASP A 17 -9.26 -4.24 5.77
C ASP A 17 -7.94 -4.65 5.09
N LEU A 18 -7.08 -3.67 4.76
CA LEU A 18 -5.75 -3.93 4.21
C LEU A 18 -4.86 -4.67 5.21
N ILE A 19 -4.92 -4.30 6.49
CA ILE A 19 -4.20 -4.99 7.57
C ILE A 19 -4.71 -6.42 7.74
N ILE A 20 -6.03 -6.63 7.75
CA ILE A 20 -6.65 -7.95 7.87
C ILE A 20 -6.20 -8.84 6.71
N LYS A 21 -6.33 -8.36 5.47
CA LYS A 21 -5.92 -9.08 4.26
C LYS A 21 -4.43 -9.41 4.29
N LEU A 22 -3.57 -8.46 4.69
CA LEU A 22 -2.14 -8.69 4.80
C LEU A 22 -1.80 -9.75 5.86
N LYS A 23 -2.52 -9.77 6.99
CA LYS A 23 -2.37 -10.82 8.02
C LYS A 23 -2.76 -12.21 7.48
N GLU A 24 -3.82 -12.30 6.67
CA GLU A 24 -4.20 -13.55 6.01
C GLU A 24 -3.16 -14.00 4.98
N ASP A 25 -2.67 -13.08 4.16
CA ASP A 25 -1.61 -13.35 3.18
C ASP A 25 -0.32 -13.81 3.85
N ILE A 26 0.06 -13.20 4.98
CA ILE A 26 1.20 -13.65 5.80
C ILE A 26 0.99 -15.07 6.31
N ARG A 27 -0.22 -15.42 6.78
CA ARG A 27 -0.53 -16.79 7.23
C ARG A 27 -0.42 -17.81 6.10
N LYS A 28 -0.80 -17.41 4.87
CA LYS A 28 -0.82 -18.29 3.71
C LYS A 28 0.54 -18.44 3.02
N TYR A 29 1.32 -17.38 2.94
CA TYR A 29 2.54 -17.31 2.13
C TYR A 29 3.82 -17.06 2.93
N GLY A 30 3.70 -16.73 4.22
CA GLY A 30 4.81 -16.45 5.12
C GLY A 30 5.26 -14.98 5.08
N ILE A 31 5.81 -14.52 6.21
CA ILE A 31 6.27 -13.13 6.42
C ILE A 31 7.33 -12.67 5.41
N GLY A 32 8.13 -13.61 4.87
CA GLY A 32 9.26 -13.31 3.99
C GLY A 32 8.86 -13.05 2.54
N LYS A 33 7.60 -13.29 2.15
CA LYS A 33 7.14 -13.01 0.79
C LYS A 33 7.21 -11.51 0.52
N ARG A 34 7.83 -11.14 -0.60
CA ARG A 34 7.94 -9.74 -1.04
C ARG A 34 6.71 -9.32 -1.82
N VAL A 35 6.29 -8.09 -1.58
CA VAL A 35 5.18 -7.42 -2.24
C VAL A 35 5.63 -6.06 -2.77
N ARG A 36 4.87 -5.55 -3.73
CA ARG A 36 5.00 -4.19 -4.24
C ARG A 36 4.01 -3.30 -3.50
N VAL A 37 4.47 -2.16 -3.03
CA VAL A 37 3.67 -1.25 -2.20
C VAL A 37 3.62 0.12 -2.87
N TRP A 38 2.42 0.68 -2.98
CA TRP A 38 2.21 2.06 -3.40
C TRP A 38 2.53 2.96 -2.23
N CYS A 39 3.47 3.86 -2.46
CA CYS A 39 3.90 4.86 -1.49
C CYS A 39 3.57 6.24 -2.05
N VAL A 40 3.15 7.18 -1.21
CA VAL A 40 2.94 8.58 -1.57
C VAL A 40 3.78 9.44 -0.66
N GLN A 41 4.61 10.31 -1.24
CA GLN A 41 5.36 11.29 -0.48
C GLN A 41 4.55 12.59 -0.36
N ALA A 42 4.04 12.88 0.84
CA ALA A 42 3.23 14.06 1.11
C ALA A 42 3.80 14.81 2.33
N HIS A 43 4.12 16.10 2.17
CA HIS A 43 4.57 16.99 3.24
C HIS A 43 5.74 16.44 4.09
N GLY A 44 6.67 15.72 3.48
CA GLY A 44 7.83 15.13 4.17
C GLY A 44 7.54 13.80 4.87
N VAL A 45 6.32 13.27 4.75
CA VAL A 45 5.91 11.95 5.26
C VAL A 45 5.71 10.99 4.08
N GLU A 46 6.17 9.76 4.26
CA GLU A 46 5.93 8.64 3.35
C GLU A 46 4.72 7.86 3.84
N LEU A 47 3.70 7.75 3.00
CA LEU A 47 2.45 7.06 3.30
C LEU A 47 2.33 5.79 2.46
N TYR A 48 1.97 4.67 3.07
CA TYR A 48 1.77 3.38 2.41
C TYR A 48 0.28 3.16 2.14
N THR A 49 -0.10 3.12 0.87
CA THR A 49 -1.51 3.28 0.49
C THR A 49 -2.14 2.01 -0.08
N ASN A 50 -1.34 1.10 -0.62
CA ASN A 50 -1.81 -0.19 -1.14
C ASN A 50 -0.64 -1.17 -1.35
N TYR A 51 -0.92 -2.45 -1.54
CA TYR A 51 0.07 -3.44 -1.95
C TYR A 51 -0.48 -4.45 -2.98
N ASN A 52 0.42 -5.03 -3.77
CA ASN A 52 0.10 -6.12 -4.70
C ASN A 52 1.25 -7.14 -4.73
N TYR A 53 0.95 -8.33 -5.21
CA TYR A 53 1.94 -9.37 -5.46
C TYR A 53 2.92 -8.94 -6.55
N MET A 54 4.11 -9.52 -6.49
CA MET A 54 5.21 -9.25 -7.43
C MET A 54 4.96 -9.84 -8.83
N ASP A 55 3.93 -10.67 -8.98
CA ASP A 55 3.60 -11.39 -10.20
C ASP A 55 2.97 -10.46 -11.27
N GLU A 56 2.49 -9.29 -10.84
CA GLU A 56 2.00 -8.23 -11.72
C GLU A 56 2.92 -7.00 -11.65
N GLU A 57 3.19 -6.41 -12.82
CA GLU A 57 3.90 -5.14 -12.93
C GLU A 57 2.92 -4.02 -13.30
N PRO A 58 2.22 -3.42 -12.32
CA PRO A 58 1.45 -2.21 -12.59
C PRO A 58 2.37 -1.08 -13.06
N LEU A 59 1.90 -0.34 -14.07
CA LEU A 59 2.51 0.91 -14.49
C LEU A 59 1.95 2.05 -13.62
N LEU A 60 2.82 2.93 -13.13
CA LEU A 60 2.38 4.21 -12.59
C LEU A 60 2.01 5.12 -13.75
N ARG A 61 0.88 5.82 -13.64
CA ARG A 61 0.55 6.88 -14.60
C ARG A 61 1.44 8.09 -14.31
N GLU A 62 1.81 8.83 -15.35
CA GLU A 62 2.70 10.01 -15.21
C GLU A 62 2.19 11.02 -14.18
N LYS A 63 0.86 11.19 -14.08
CA LYS A 63 0.24 12.05 -13.08
C LYS A 63 0.47 11.56 -11.65
N ASP A 64 0.43 10.25 -11.41
CA ASP A 64 0.64 9.68 -10.07
C ASP A 64 2.10 9.92 -9.66
N ILE A 65 3.03 9.79 -10.61
CA ILE A 65 4.45 10.13 -10.40
C ILE A 65 4.60 11.62 -10.07
N ALA A 66 3.92 12.51 -10.80
CA ALA A 66 3.92 13.94 -10.53
C ALA A 66 3.34 14.30 -9.14
N HIS A 67 2.46 13.46 -8.61
CA HIS A 67 1.91 13.57 -7.25
C HIS A 67 2.78 12.87 -6.18
N GLY A 68 4.00 12.45 -6.52
CA GLY A 68 4.92 11.82 -5.58
C GLY A 68 4.56 10.38 -5.23
N VAL A 69 3.74 9.71 -6.07
CA VAL A 69 3.45 8.29 -5.93
C VAL A 69 4.56 7.46 -6.55
N TYR A 70 5.02 6.45 -5.82
CA TYR A 70 6.05 5.54 -6.30
C TYR A 70 5.87 4.13 -5.73
N PHE A 71 6.64 3.18 -6.26
CA PHE A 71 6.63 1.79 -5.80
C PHE A 71 7.81 1.45 -4.90
N LYS A 72 7.54 0.70 -3.84
CA LYS A 72 8.55 0.09 -2.97
C LYS A 72 8.38 -1.42 -2.96
N LYS A 73 9.49 -2.15 -2.89
CA LYS A 73 9.50 -3.62 -2.71
C LYS A 73 9.92 -3.90 -1.28
N ILE A 74 9.07 -4.59 -0.53
CA ILE A 74 9.27 -4.85 0.90
C ILE A 74 8.66 -6.21 1.25
N SER A 75 9.11 -6.86 2.32
CA SER A 75 8.46 -8.10 2.78
C SER A 75 7.12 -7.80 3.46
N MET A 76 6.19 -8.76 3.41
CA MET A 76 4.91 -8.63 4.12
C MET A 76 5.11 -8.42 5.62
N GLY A 77 6.11 -9.07 6.22
CA GLY A 77 6.45 -8.91 7.64
C GLY A 77 6.94 -7.50 8.00
N GLU A 78 7.65 -6.84 7.09
CA GLU A 78 8.06 -5.44 7.27
C GLU A 78 6.91 -4.46 6.95
N LEU A 79 5.99 -4.81 6.04
CA LEU A 79 4.85 -3.97 5.67
C LEU A 79 3.78 -3.88 6.77
N LEU A 80 3.51 -4.99 7.46
CA LEU A 80 2.46 -5.06 8.47
C LEU A 80 2.56 -3.98 9.56
N PRO A 81 3.71 -3.80 10.25
CA PRO A 81 3.82 -2.76 11.28
C PRO A 81 3.74 -1.34 10.71
N LEU A 82 4.02 -1.13 9.42
CA LEU A 82 3.88 0.18 8.77
C LEU A 82 2.41 0.55 8.62
N PHE A 83 1.59 -0.39 8.12
CA PHE A 83 0.14 -0.20 8.05
C PHE A 83 -0.50 -0.05 9.43
N GLU A 84 -0.10 -0.87 10.42
CA GLU A 84 -0.64 -0.74 11.79
C GLU A 84 -0.29 0.61 12.42
N LYS A 85 0.92 1.13 12.18
CA LYS A 85 1.34 2.45 12.65
C LYS A 85 0.52 3.56 11.99
N GLU A 86 0.30 3.51 10.69
CA GLU A 86 -0.51 4.50 9.97
C GLU A 86 -1.97 4.50 10.43
N ASN A 87 -2.52 3.32 10.70
CA ASN A 87 -3.88 3.20 11.22
C ASN A 87 -4.02 3.71 12.66
N SER A 88 -2.95 3.66 13.48
CA SER A 88 -2.97 4.16 14.86
C SER A 88 -2.92 5.68 15.02
N ILE A 89 -2.62 6.40 13.94
CA ILE A 89 -2.48 7.88 13.91
C ILE A 89 -3.80 8.54 13.46
N LEU A 90 -4.76 7.75 12.97
CA LEU A 90 -6.12 8.16 12.59
C LEU A 90 -7.09 8.05 13.78
#